data_AF-A0A1Q7VES8-F1
#
_entry.id   AF-A0A1Q7VES8-F1
#
_cell.length_a   1.000
_cell.length_b   1.000
_cell.length_c   1.000
_cell.angle_alpha   90.00
_cell.angle_beta   90.00
_cell.angle_gamma   90.00
#
_symmetry.space_group_name_H-M   'P 1'
#
loop_
_entity.id
_entity.type
_entity.pdbx_description
1 polymer ?
#
loop_
_entity_poly.entity_id
_entity_poly.type
_entity_poly.pdbx_seq_one_letter_code
_entity_poly.pdbx_strand_id
1 'polypeptide(L)'
;MNRFDDDAEQYVRTVLNLYQQLPETPALPSSRDRFHAHQLQQRGLPLLLIETAFLLGSLRRLLRPPEAAALSPIHSLAYFGPVIDEVLHNPVPDTYIEYLRRKMQPFAGKKVTGQESCPASLQKNTDSDDR
;
A
#
# COMPACT_ATOMS: atom_id res chain seq x y z
N MET A 1 25.44 13.53 19.29
CA MET A 1 24.42 12.77 18.57
C MET A 1 24.34 11.38 19.18
N ASN A 2 23.16 11.01 19.67
CA ASN A 2 22.92 9.77 20.39
C ASN A 2 22.46 8.72 19.37
N ARG A 3 23.23 7.65 19.19
CA ARG A 3 23.06 6.64 18.13
C ARG A 3 21.64 6.06 18.05
N PHE A 4 20.97 5.94 19.20
CA PHE A 4 19.60 5.45 19.29
C PHE A 4 18.58 6.40 18.64
N ASP A 5 18.80 7.71 18.73
CA ASP A 5 17.96 8.71 18.08
C ASP A 5 18.18 8.70 16.56
N ASP A 6 19.42 8.43 16.11
CA ASP A 6 19.73 8.23 14.68
C ASP A 6 19.06 6.97 14.11
N ASP A 7 19.12 5.84 14.82
CA ASP A 7 18.46 4.58 14.41
C ASP A 7 16.93 4.75 14.36
N ALA A 8 16.36 5.51 15.31
CA ALA A 8 14.95 5.86 15.37
C ALA A 8 14.49 6.68 14.17
N GLU A 9 15.21 7.76 13.89
CA GLU A 9 14.98 8.62 12.73
C GLU A 9 15.10 7.84 11.42
N GLN A 10 16.11 6.97 11.33
CA GLN A 10 16.33 6.16 10.15
C GLN A 10 15.16 5.19 9.89
N TYR A 11 14.65 4.54 10.95
CA TYR A 11 13.46 3.69 10.84
C TYR A 11 12.25 4.49 10.32
N VAL A 12 11.97 5.65 10.92
CA VAL A 12 10.85 6.50 10.53
C VAL A 12 10.97 6.96 9.08
N ARG A 13 12.17 7.39 8.65
CA ARG A 13 12.45 7.77 7.26
C ARG A 13 12.19 6.61 6.30
N THR A 14 12.64 5.39 6.64
CA THR A 14 12.39 4.20 5.81
C THR A 14 10.90 3.89 5.70
N VAL A 15 10.15 3.91 6.80
CA VAL A 15 8.69 3.68 6.80
C VAL A 15 7.97 4.70 5.90
N LEU A 16 8.32 5.98 6.01
CA LEU A 16 7.73 7.03 5.18
C LEU A 16 8.12 6.91 3.71
N ASN A 17 9.33 6.43 3.41
CA ASN A 17 9.73 6.15 2.04
C ASN A 17 8.89 5.01 1.43
N LEU A 18 8.74 3.90 2.15
CA LEU A 18 7.88 2.78 1.73
C LEU A 18 6.44 3.25 1.49
N TYR A 19 5.89 4.08 2.38
CA TYR A 19 4.55 4.66 2.22
C TYR A 19 4.43 5.53 0.96
N GLN A 20 5.44 6.34 0.64
CA GLN A 20 5.47 7.21 -0.54
C GLN A 20 5.64 6.45 -1.87
N GLN A 21 6.23 5.26 -1.85
CA GLN A 21 6.37 4.43 -3.06
C GLN A 21 5.04 3.85 -3.55
N LEU A 22 4.01 3.84 -2.69
CA LEU A 22 2.71 3.31 -3.06
C LEU A 22 2.00 4.23 -4.09
N PRO A 23 1.25 3.66 -5.04
CA PRO A 23 0.59 4.43 -6.10
C PRO A 23 -0.62 5.22 -5.59
N GLU A 24 -1.25 4.72 -4.54
CA GLU A 24 -2.50 5.23 -3.96
C GLU A 24 -2.31 6.28 -2.85
N THR A 25 -1.07 6.59 -2.48
CA THR A 25 -0.73 7.43 -1.34
C THR A 25 -0.34 8.85 -1.78
N PRO A 26 -0.51 9.85 -0.90
CA PRO A 26 -0.07 11.20 -1.16
C PRO A 26 1.44 11.26 -1.48
N ALA A 27 1.82 12.18 -2.37
CA ALA A 27 3.22 12.36 -2.78
C ALA A 27 4.13 12.78 -1.63
N LEU A 28 3.59 13.47 -0.62
CA LEU A 28 4.33 13.95 0.55
C LEU A 28 3.67 13.45 1.84
N PRO A 29 4.47 12.89 2.78
CA PRO A 29 3.98 12.48 4.08
C PRO A 29 3.68 13.69 4.96
N SER A 30 2.52 13.68 5.61
CA SER A 30 2.08 14.69 6.57
C SER A 30 2.74 14.52 7.94
N SER A 31 2.59 15.52 8.82
CA SER A 31 2.99 15.41 10.23
C SER A 31 2.29 14.25 10.96
N ARG A 32 1.07 13.90 10.55
CA ARG A 32 0.32 12.76 11.09
C ARG A 32 0.96 11.42 10.68
N ASP A 33 1.46 11.33 9.46
CA ASP A 33 2.17 10.15 8.97
C ASP A 33 3.48 9.93 9.73
N ARG A 34 4.21 11.02 9.97
CA ARG A 34 5.41 11.01 10.84
C ARG A 34 5.08 10.51 12.24
N PHE A 35 4.02 11.04 12.85
CA PHE A 35 3.56 10.59 14.17
C PHE A 35 3.27 9.08 14.19
N HIS A 36 2.54 8.56 13.21
CA HIS A 36 2.26 7.12 13.14
C HIS A 36 3.51 6.28 12.89
N ALA A 37 4.45 6.74 12.07
CA ALA A 37 5.73 6.06 11.88
C ALA A 37 6.55 5.98 13.18
N HIS A 38 6.56 7.05 13.98
CA HIS A 38 7.17 7.03 15.31
C HIS A 38 6.46 6.03 16.25
N GLN A 39 5.14 5.94 16.22
CA GLN A 39 4.43 4.93 17.02
C GLN A 39 4.79 3.50 16.62
N LEU A 40 4.95 3.22 15.32
CA LEU A 40 5.39 1.89 14.85
C LEU A 40 6.81 1.57 15.34
N GLN A 41 7.68 2.57 15.35
CA GLN A 41 9.05 2.45 15.86
C GLN A 41 9.06 2.18 17.37
N GLN A 42 8.25 2.90 18.14
CA GLN A 42 8.09 2.70 19.59
C GLN A 42 7.52 1.31 19.92
N ARG A 43 6.66 0.76 19.05
CA ARG A 43 6.17 -0.62 19.14
C ARG A 43 7.23 -1.67 18.78
N GLY A 44 8.39 -1.27 18.26
CA GLY A 44 9.48 -2.18 17.87
C GLY A 44 9.14 -3.09 16.69
N LEU A 45 8.24 -2.66 15.79
CA LEU A 45 7.81 -3.49 14.66
C LEU A 45 8.92 -3.60 13.61
N PRO A 46 9.17 -4.79 13.02
CA PRO A 46 10.20 -4.94 12.00
C PRO A 46 9.76 -4.31 10.68
N LEU A 47 10.71 -3.68 9.96
CA LEU A 47 10.43 -3.04 8.66
C LEU A 47 9.82 -3.99 7.64
N LEU A 48 10.23 -5.26 7.64
CA LEU A 48 9.68 -6.30 6.75
C LEU A 48 8.17 -6.49 6.96
N LEU A 49 7.70 -6.46 8.20
CA LEU A 49 6.28 -6.57 8.54
C LEU A 49 5.52 -5.34 8.05
N ILE A 50 6.07 -4.15 8.26
CA ILE A 50 5.46 -2.90 7.80
C ILE A 50 5.34 -2.88 6.27
N GLU A 51 6.41 -3.24 5.57
CA GLU A 51 6.40 -3.31 4.11
C GLU A 51 5.37 -4.34 3.61
N THR A 52 5.34 -5.53 4.23
CA THR A 52 4.36 -6.57 3.90
C THR A 52 2.93 -6.07 4.05
N ALA A 53 2.62 -5.40 5.17
CA ALA A 53 1.30 -4.84 5.42
C ALA A 53 0.93 -3.74 4.42
N PHE A 54 1.89 -2.89 4.05
CA PHE A 54 1.69 -1.85 3.04
C PHE A 54 1.38 -2.43 1.67
N LEU A 55 2.19 -3.38 1.19
CA LEU A 55 1.97 -4.01 -0.11
C LEU A 55 0.64 -4.76 -0.14
N LEU A 56 0.32 -5.51 0.93
CA LEU A 56 -0.93 -6.25 1.02
C LEU A 56 -2.15 -5.31 1.03
N GLY A 57 -2.12 -4.26 1.85
CA GLY A 57 -3.19 -3.27 1.92
C GLY A 57 -3.39 -2.54 0.59
N SER A 58 -2.30 -2.14 -0.08
CA SER A 58 -2.37 -1.51 -1.39
C SER A 58 -2.94 -2.44 -2.46
N LEU A 59 -2.47 -3.69 -2.54
CA LEU A 59 -2.99 -4.66 -3.51
C LEU A 59 -4.48 -4.93 -3.33
N ARG A 60 -4.97 -4.97 -2.09
CA ARG A 60 -6.42 -5.12 -1.82
C ARG A 60 -7.24 -3.97 -2.38
N ARG A 61 -6.70 -2.75 -2.41
CA ARG A 61 -7.37 -1.59 -3.01
C ARG A 61 -7.29 -1.62 -4.53
N LEU A 62 -6.09 -1.89 -5.07
CA LEU A 62 -5.82 -1.90 -6.51
C LEU A 62 -6.56 -3.00 -7.26
N LEU A 63 -6.75 -4.15 -6.62
CA LEU A 63 -7.44 -5.30 -7.20
C LEU A 63 -8.93 -5.33 -6.84
N ARG A 64 -9.47 -4.25 -6.27
CA ARG A 64 -10.88 -4.19 -5.89
C ARG A 64 -11.75 -4.23 -7.16
N PRO A 65 -12.80 -5.07 -7.22
CA PRO A 65 -13.72 -5.11 -8.35
C PRO A 65 -14.39 -3.75 -8.58
N PRO A 66 -14.59 -3.31 -9.84
CA PRO A 66 -15.22 -2.03 -10.15
C PRO A 66 -16.70 -1.94 -9.71
N GLU A 67 -17.35 -3.08 -9.46
CA GLU A 67 -18.72 -3.18 -8.95
C GLU A 67 -18.80 -2.91 -7.43
N ALA A 68 -17.66 -2.88 -6.73
CA ALA A 68 -17.61 -2.52 -5.32
C ALA A 68 -17.60 -0.99 -5.15
N ALA A 69 -18.16 -0.49 -4.04
CA ALA A 69 -18.19 0.94 -3.73
C ALA A 69 -16.79 1.59 -3.88
N ALA A 70 -16.71 2.86 -4.26
CA ALA A 70 -15.43 3.56 -4.29
C ALA A 70 -14.81 3.59 -2.88
N LEU A 71 -13.50 3.31 -2.79
CA LEU A 71 -12.77 3.48 -1.53
C LEU A 71 -12.42 4.96 -1.36
N SER A 72 -12.59 5.47 -0.14
CA SER A 72 -12.06 6.79 0.21
C SER A 72 -10.55 6.85 -0.07
N PRO A 73 -10.03 8.02 -0.44
CA PRO A 73 -8.58 8.22 -0.59
C PRO A 73 -7.83 7.85 0.69
N ILE A 74 -6.59 7.39 0.56
CA ILE A 74 -5.72 7.18 1.72
C ILE A 74 -5.21 8.57 2.15
N HIS A 75 -5.73 9.05 3.28
CA HIS A 75 -5.35 10.35 3.83
C HIS A 75 -4.17 10.29 4.81
N SER A 76 -3.82 9.10 5.31
CA SER A 76 -2.68 8.93 6.22
C SER A 76 -2.25 7.47 6.37
N LEU A 77 -1.04 7.27 6.89
CA LEU A 77 -0.46 5.98 7.26
C LEU A 77 -1.35 5.18 8.21
N ALA A 78 -2.18 5.85 9.02
CA ALA A 78 -3.14 5.21 9.92
C ALA A 78 -4.06 4.20 9.22
N TYR A 79 -4.31 4.39 7.92
CA TYR A 79 -5.08 3.45 7.11
C TYR A 79 -4.54 2.03 7.16
N PHE A 80 -3.23 1.86 7.25
CA PHE A 80 -2.58 0.55 7.28
C PHE A 80 -2.58 -0.09 8.67
N GLY A 81 -3.02 0.62 9.72
CA GLY A 81 -3.06 0.09 11.09
C GLY A 81 -3.75 -1.28 11.20
N PRO A 82 -4.99 -1.44 10.70
CA PRO A 82 -5.67 -2.74 10.72
C PRO A 82 -4.93 -3.84 9.94
N VAL A 83 -4.25 -3.50 8.84
CA VAL A 83 -3.50 -4.48 8.04
C VAL A 83 -2.19 -4.88 8.74
N ILE A 84 -1.54 -3.93 9.42
CA ILE A 84 -0.38 -4.20 10.27
C ILE A 84 -0.77 -5.14 11.40
N ASP A 85 -1.87 -4.86 12.08
CA ASP A 85 -2.36 -5.73 13.15
C ASP A 85 -2.76 -7.11 12.59
N GLU A 86 -3.35 -7.20 11.40
CA GLU A 86 -3.65 -8.50 10.75
C GLU A 86 -2.39 -9.34 10.49
N VAL A 87 -1.34 -8.74 9.90
CA VAL A 87 -0.07 -9.44 9.61
C VAL A 87 0.66 -9.81 10.89
N LEU A 88 0.53 -9.00 11.95
CA LEU A 88 1.09 -9.30 13.27
C LEU A 88 0.43 -10.53 13.90
N HIS A 89 -0.90 -10.67 13.79
CA HIS A 89 -1.64 -11.82 14.32
C HIS A 89 -1.53 -13.05 13.42
N ASN A 90 -1.34 -12.87 12.11
CA ASN A 90 -1.22 -13.93 11.12
C ASN A 90 0.10 -13.77 10.35
N PRO A 91 1.23 -14.18 10.95
CA PRO A 91 2.53 -14.01 10.32
C PRO A 91 2.57 -14.79 9.00
N VAL A 92 2.93 -14.09 7.93
CA VAL A 92 3.17 -14.68 6.62
C VAL A 92 4.63 -15.12 6.53
N PRO A 93 4.96 -16.13 5.71
CA PRO A 93 6.36 -16.47 5.45
C PRO A 93 7.11 -15.26 4.87
N ASP A 94 8.37 -15.07 5.25
CA ASP A 94 9.19 -13.95 4.75
C ASP A 94 9.29 -13.94 3.22
N THR A 95 9.19 -15.09 2.57
CA THR A 95 9.18 -15.25 1.12
C THR A 95 7.93 -14.68 0.44
N TYR A 96 6.86 -14.44 1.20
CA TYR A 96 5.61 -13.88 0.69
C TYR A 96 5.77 -12.44 0.23
N ILE A 97 6.71 -11.68 0.82
CA ILE A 97 6.96 -10.30 0.42
C ILE A 97 7.43 -10.21 -1.04
N GLU A 98 8.21 -11.17 -1.51
CA GLU A 98 8.69 -11.21 -2.91
C GLU A 98 7.53 -11.40 -3.88
N TYR A 99 6.55 -12.22 -3.50
CA TYR A 99 5.32 -12.35 -4.26
C TYR A 99 4.54 -11.02 -4.32
N LEU A 100 4.41 -10.32 -3.18
CA LEU A 100 3.71 -9.04 -3.11
C LEU A 100 4.43 -7.95 -3.94
N ARG A 101 5.77 -7.86 -3.83
CA ARG A 101 6.59 -6.94 -4.63
C ARG A 101 6.42 -7.19 -6.12
N ARG A 102 6.50 -8.45 -6.57
CA ARG A 102 6.28 -8.83 -7.97
C ARG A 102 4.87 -8.44 -8.44
N LYS A 103 3.86 -8.66 -7.60
CA LYS A 103 2.46 -8.33 -7.93
C LYS A 103 2.20 -6.82 -7.97
N MET A 104 3.02 -6.03 -7.29
CA MET A 104 2.97 -4.57 -7.29
C MET A 104 3.67 -3.92 -8.50
N GLN A 105 4.55 -4.63 -9.20
CA GLN A 105 5.30 -4.08 -10.35
C GLN A 105 4.43 -3.41 -11.42
N PRO A 106 3.27 -3.95 -11.82
CA PRO A 106 2.40 -3.31 -12.82
C PRO A 106 1.85 -1.93 -12.40
N PHE A 107 1.87 -1.63 -11.10
CA PHE A 107 1.35 -0.40 -10.52
C PHE A 107 2.47 0.58 -10.10
N ALA A 108 3.73 0.16 -10.16
CA ALA A 108 4.87 1.00 -9.82
C ALA A 108 4.96 2.20 -10.78
N GLY A 109 5.05 3.42 -10.24
CA GLY A 109 5.17 4.66 -11.02
C GLY A 109 3.85 5.26 -11.52
N LYS A 110 2.72 4.54 -11.47
CA LYS A 110 1.40 5.11 -11.77
C LYS A 110 0.79 5.68 -10.49
N LYS A 111 1.01 6.97 -10.22
CA LYS A 111 0.29 7.65 -9.14
C LYS A 111 -1.18 7.68 -9.51
N VAL A 112 -2.02 7.06 -8.69
CA VAL A 112 -3.48 7.08 -8.86
C VAL A 112 -3.95 8.45 -8.39
N THR A 113 -3.77 9.43 -9.27
CA THR A 113 -4.46 10.71 -9.16
C THR A 113 -5.94 10.40 -9.30
N GLY A 114 -6.72 10.70 -8.26
CA GLY A 114 -8.17 10.51 -8.29
C GLY A 114 -8.73 11.02 -9.61
N GLN A 115 -9.51 10.16 -10.27
CA GLN A 115 -10.07 10.31 -11.62
C GLN A 115 -9.14 9.86 -12.76
N GLU A 116 -9.18 8.56 -13.06
CA GLU A 116 -9.23 8.09 -14.44
C GLU A 116 -10.39 7.10 -14.56
N SER A 117 -11.44 7.56 -15.24
CA SER A 117 -12.56 6.77 -15.71
C SER A 117 -12.08 5.57 -16.55
N CYS A 118 -12.89 4.53 -16.55
CA CYS A 118 -12.84 3.34 -17.40
C CYS A 118 -12.19 3.55 -18.78
N PRO A 119 -11.44 2.56 -19.30
CA PRO A 119 -11.71 2.06 -20.63
C PRO A 119 -12.66 0.88 -20.49
N ALA A 120 -13.94 1.15 -20.73
CA ALA A 120 -14.85 0.10 -21.14
C ALA A 120 -14.29 -0.49 -22.44
N SER A 121 -13.69 -1.67 -22.38
CA SER A 121 -13.30 -2.45 -23.55
C SER A 121 -13.54 -3.92 -23.26
N LEU A 122 -14.81 -4.27 -23.08
CA LEU A 122 -15.32 -5.60 -23.38
C LEU A 122 -16.25 -5.45 -24.58
N GLN A 123 -15.64 -5.43 -25.77
CA GLN A 123 -16.34 -5.69 -27.02
C GLN A 123 -16.99 -7.07 -26.90
N LYS A 124 -18.32 -7.07 -26.85
CA LYS A 124 -19.13 -8.25 -27.05
C LYS A 124 -19.39 -8.37 -28.55
N ASN A 125 -18.41 -8.89 -29.29
CA ASN A 125 -18.63 -9.41 -30.63
C ASN A 125 -19.17 -10.83 -30.51
N THR A 126 -20.47 -10.94 -30.26
CA THR A 126 -21.21 -12.14 -30.66
C THR A 126 -21.53 -11.99 -32.13
N ASP A 127 -20.66 -12.55 -32.97
CA ASP A 127 -21.03 -13.04 -34.29
C ASP A 127 -22.26 -13.96 -34.13
N SER A 128 -23.37 -13.56 -34.72
CA SER A 128 -24.44 -14.50 -35.07
C SER A 128 -24.83 -14.18 -36.51
N ASP A 129 -24.11 -14.86 -37.40
CA ASP A 129 -24.48 -15.16 -38.77
C ASP A 129 -25.83 -15.91 -38.73
N ASP A 130 -26.88 -15.32 -39.30
CA ASP A 130 -28.13 -16.03 -39.61
C ASP A 130 -28.46 -15.72 -41.07
N ARG A 131 -28.70 -16.80 -41.82
CA ARG A 131 -28.61 -16.93 -43.27
C ARG A 131 -29.94 -17.39 -43.83
#